data_AF-A0A4Q5A1X6-F1
#
_entry.id   AF-A0A4Q5A1X6-F1
#
_cell.length_a   1.000
_cell.length_b   1.000
_cell.length_c   1.000
_cell.angle_alpha   90.00
_cell.angle_beta   90.00
_cell.angle_gamma   90.00
#
_symmetry.space_group_name_H-M   'P 1'
#
loop_
_entity.id
_entity.type
_entity.pdbx_description
1 polymer ?
#
loop_
_entity_poly.entity_id
_entity_poly.type
_entity_poly.pdbx_seq_one_letter_code
_entity_poly.pdbx_strand_id
1 'polypeptide(L)'
;MALLNYSVAIDVLEADSGADFESERSSVAANRPLERHRHRGTNAVCGPRSVWQPYDRPGSVSKTGILLGFSLFLLLPIAGMLYFTFRSATGGFTVDHWLALLDASGFSFMTLSEGLLNSLMLVAVTLAIELMLVIPAFVLISVRFPRLNRAMGVIMLLPIAIPAIILVVGLAPALAFFADIVGPNTWTLALAYGILALPFVYTTISSDLRGLDCRTLAQAAESLGAGWLRTLTDILLPCIRRSIISSMLITTAIVLGEFTIASLLNRTTLQTALISISKTDVYLSVIVTLIVLLCTLVTLFIMATGNRPSRKES
;
A
#
# COMPACT_ATOMS: atom_id res chain seq x y z
N MET A 1 -6.16 31.57 15.72
CA MET A 1 -5.42 32.08 14.55
C MET A 1 -5.14 30.98 13.51
N ALA A 2 -6.14 30.16 13.15
CA ALA A 2 -6.02 29.21 12.02
C ALA A 2 -7.32 29.13 11.17
N LEU A 3 -8.38 29.85 11.57
CA LEU A 3 -9.67 29.87 10.87
C LEU A 3 -9.88 31.10 9.97
N LEU A 4 -8.97 32.09 10.02
CA LEU A 4 -9.07 33.32 9.22
C LEU A 4 -8.41 33.22 7.83
N ASN A 5 -7.63 32.17 7.54
CA ASN A 5 -6.96 32.00 6.25
C ASN A 5 -7.78 31.21 5.22
N TYR A 6 -8.88 30.54 5.61
CA TYR A 6 -9.66 29.73 4.68
C TYR A 6 -10.73 30.52 3.93
N SER A 7 -11.32 31.57 4.55
CA SER A 7 -12.30 32.43 3.87
C SER A 7 -11.69 33.25 2.74
N VAL A 8 -10.46 33.74 2.89
CA VAL A 8 -9.79 34.55 1.85
C VAL A 8 -9.41 33.71 0.62
N ALA A 9 -9.17 32.41 0.79
CA ALA A 9 -8.82 31.53 -0.33
C ALA A 9 -10.02 31.15 -1.20
N ILE A 10 -11.25 31.20 -0.67
CA ILE A 10 -12.47 30.90 -1.44
C ILE A 10 -12.94 32.14 -2.23
N ASP A 11 -12.86 33.34 -1.65
CA ASP A 11 -13.26 34.58 -2.37
C ASP A 11 -12.36 34.89 -3.58
N VAL A 12 -11.08 34.50 -3.56
CA VAL A 12 -10.16 34.71 -4.69
C VAL A 12 -10.41 33.71 -5.84
N LEU A 13 -10.98 32.53 -5.56
CA LEU A 13 -11.30 31.54 -6.60
C LEU A 13 -12.67 31.78 -7.25
N GLU A 14 -13.61 32.43 -6.55
CA GLU A 14 -14.94 32.76 -7.10
C GLU A 14 -14.90 33.99 -8.02
N ALA A 15 -13.99 34.94 -7.77
CA ALA A 15 -13.88 36.19 -8.55
C ALA A 15 -13.28 35.99 -9.96
N ASP A 16 -12.45 34.97 -10.16
CA ASP A 16 -11.76 34.71 -11.45
C ASP A 16 -12.62 33.88 -12.43
N SER A 17 -13.58 33.12 -11.92
CA SER A 17 -14.43 32.22 -12.73
C SER A 17 -15.63 32.92 -13.39
N GLY A 18 -16.08 34.05 -12.85
CA GLY A 18 -17.26 34.77 -13.33
C GLY A 18 -17.00 35.71 -14.52
N ALA A 19 -15.77 36.20 -14.69
CA ALA A 19 -15.47 37.23 -15.70
C ALA A 19 -15.24 36.67 -17.12
N ASP A 20 -14.76 35.43 -17.23
CA ASP A 20 -14.43 34.84 -18.53
C ASP A 20 -15.64 34.28 -19.29
N PHE A 21 -16.70 33.88 -18.59
CA PHE A 21 -17.86 33.23 -19.23
C PHE A 21 -18.81 34.21 -19.95
N GLU A 22 -18.77 35.50 -19.62
CA GLU A 22 -19.67 36.51 -20.18
C GLU A 22 -19.09 37.19 -21.43
N SER A 23 -17.76 37.24 -21.52
CA SER A 23 -17.02 37.67 -22.71
C SER A 23 -17.23 36.72 -23.90
N GLU A 24 -17.18 35.40 -23.65
CA GLU A 24 -17.33 34.39 -24.71
C GLU A 24 -18.74 34.32 -25.31
N ARG A 25 -19.81 34.56 -24.53
CA ARG A 25 -21.19 34.51 -25.05
C ARG A 25 -21.53 35.67 -26.00
N SER A 26 -20.90 36.83 -25.84
CA SER A 26 -21.15 37.98 -26.74
C SER A 26 -20.47 37.81 -28.11
N SER A 27 -19.33 37.10 -28.16
CA SER A 27 -18.57 36.90 -29.41
C SER A 27 -19.17 35.82 -30.32
N VAL A 28 -19.84 34.81 -29.74
CA VAL A 28 -20.39 33.66 -30.50
C VAL A 28 -21.75 33.98 -31.15
N ALA A 29 -22.45 35.01 -30.69
CA ALA A 29 -23.75 35.41 -31.25
C ALA A 29 -23.66 36.34 -32.47
N ALA A 30 -22.49 36.93 -32.74
CA ALA A 30 -22.36 38.03 -33.71
C ALA A 30 -21.94 37.62 -35.14
N ASN A 31 -21.70 36.33 -35.41
CA ASN A 31 -21.20 35.92 -36.73
C ASN A 31 -21.91 34.68 -37.27
N ARG A 32 -23.16 34.86 -37.73
CA ARG A 32 -23.82 33.91 -38.63
C ARG A 32 -24.01 34.58 -40.00
N PRO A 33 -23.16 34.29 -40.99
CA PRO A 33 -23.46 34.63 -42.37
C PRO A 33 -24.60 33.74 -42.85
N LEU A 34 -25.70 34.35 -43.26
CA LEU A 34 -26.78 33.71 -43.98
C LEU A 34 -26.36 33.51 -45.43
N GLU A 35 -25.80 32.34 -45.77
CA GLU A 35 -25.64 31.95 -47.17
C GLU A 35 -26.22 30.56 -47.43
N ARG A 36 -27.44 30.57 -47.99
CA ARG A 36 -27.86 29.54 -48.95
C ARG A 36 -26.86 29.62 -50.12
N HIS A 37 -26.30 28.50 -50.57
CA HIS A 37 -26.24 28.15 -51.98
C HIS A 37 -25.71 26.73 -52.22
N ARG A 38 -26.25 26.16 -53.30
CA ARG A 38 -26.06 24.84 -53.91
C ARG A 38 -24.63 24.54 -54.37
N HIS A 39 -24.33 23.24 -54.43
CA HIS A 39 -23.41 22.54 -55.35
C HIS A 39 -21.95 23.02 -55.47
N ARG A 40 -21.01 22.16 -55.07
CA ARG A 40 -20.07 21.43 -55.96
C ARG A 40 -18.97 20.77 -55.14
N GLY A 41 -18.52 19.60 -55.59
CA GLY A 41 -17.42 18.88 -54.99
C GLY A 41 -16.14 19.71 -54.96
N THR A 42 -15.54 19.80 -53.79
CA THR A 42 -14.14 20.18 -53.61
C THR A 42 -13.59 19.31 -52.49
N ASN A 43 -12.51 18.60 -52.83
CA ASN A 43 -11.77 17.70 -51.95
C ASN A 43 -11.53 18.35 -50.58
N ALA A 44 -12.18 17.80 -49.56
CA ALA A 44 -11.83 18.12 -48.18
C ALA A 44 -10.41 17.61 -47.94
N VAL A 45 -9.44 18.53 -47.99
CA VAL A 45 -8.07 18.28 -47.58
C VAL A 45 -8.13 17.93 -46.10
N CYS A 46 -8.00 16.64 -45.78
CA CYS A 46 -7.70 16.18 -44.42
C CYS A 46 -6.48 16.97 -43.94
N GLY A 47 -6.66 17.80 -42.89
CA GLY A 47 -5.55 18.41 -42.18
C GLY A 47 -4.53 17.32 -41.76
N PRO A 48 -3.24 17.65 -41.66
CA PRO A 48 -2.21 16.66 -41.36
C PRO A 48 -2.58 15.96 -40.05
N ARG A 49 -2.89 14.66 -40.14
CA ARG A 49 -3.04 13.80 -38.96
C ARG A 49 -1.78 14.01 -38.13
N SER A 50 -1.93 14.45 -36.88
CA SER A 50 -0.81 14.51 -35.94
C SER A 50 -0.21 13.10 -35.89
N VAL A 51 0.89 12.91 -36.60
CA VAL A 51 1.62 11.66 -36.61
C VAL A 51 2.10 11.52 -35.17
N TRP A 52 1.52 10.57 -34.43
CA TRP A 52 2.03 10.15 -33.14
C TRP A 52 3.53 9.90 -33.31
N GLN A 53 4.36 10.83 -32.86
CA GLN A 53 5.80 10.68 -32.93
C GLN A 53 6.15 9.53 -31.97
N PRO A 54 6.82 8.47 -32.46
CA PRO A 54 7.29 7.42 -31.58
C PRO A 54 8.14 8.05 -30.49
N TYR A 55 7.82 7.79 -29.23
CA TYR A 55 8.65 8.21 -28.10
C TYR A 55 10.09 7.72 -28.34
N ASP A 56 11.03 8.67 -28.50
CA ASP A 56 12.44 8.35 -28.64
C ASP A 56 12.89 7.62 -27.37
N ARG A 57 13.08 6.31 -27.48
CA ARG A 57 13.50 5.48 -26.36
C ARG A 57 14.82 6.05 -25.85
N PRO A 58 14.95 6.39 -24.55
CA PRO A 58 16.20 6.93 -24.02
C PRO A 58 17.33 5.97 -24.38
N GLY A 59 18.45 6.52 -24.85
CA GLY A 59 19.62 5.75 -25.26
C GLY A 59 20.06 4.80 -24.15
N SER A 60 20.68 3.68 -24.51
CA SER A 60 21.12 2.67 -23.52
C SER A 60 21.99 3.28 -22.41
N VAL A 61 22.76 4.33 -22.75
CA VAL A 61 23.61 5.07 -21.80
C VAL A 61 22.78 5.78 -20.73
N SER A 62 21.71 6.48 -21.12
CA SER A 62 20.82 7.18 -20.17
C SER A 62 20.11 6.18 -19.24
N LYS A 63 19.66 5.05 -19.78
CA LYS A 63 19.05 3.97 -18.97
C LYS A 63 20.04 3.40 -17.96
N THR A 64 21.25 3.06 -18.38
CA THR A 64 22.30 2.55 -17.50
C THR A 64 22.68 3.57 -16.45
N GLY A 65 22.84 4.84 -16.81
CA GLY A 65 23.15 5.91 -15.87
C GLY A 65 22.08 6.08 -14.78
N ILE A 66 20.80 6.07 -15.17
CA ILE A 66 19.67 6.16 -14.23
C ILE A 66 19.65 4.95 -13.28
N LEU A 67 19.78 3.73 -13.83
CA LEU A 67 19.77 2.50 -13.02
C LEU A 67 20.96 2.47 -12.06
N LEU A 68 22.16 2.84 -12.51
CA LEU A 68 23.37 2.82 -11.69
C LEU A 68 23.31 3.87 -10.58
N GLY A 69 22.82 5.08 -10.89
CA GLY A 69 22.59 6.13 -9.88
C GLY A 69 21.57 5.69 -8.81
N PHE A 70 20.47 5.06 -9.23
CA PHE A 70 19.47 4.53 -8.31
C PHE A 70 20.01 3.38 -7.45
N SER A 71 20.73 2.42 -8.05
CA SER A 71 21.37 1.32 -7.33
C SER A 71 22.39 1.83 -6.33
N LEU A 72 23.21 2.82 -6.70
CA LEU A 72 24.19 3.42 -5.79
C LEU A 72 23.50 4.09 -4.60
N PHE A 73 22.43 4.84 -4.84
CA PHE A 73 21.64 5.48 -3.78
C PHE A 73 21.08 4.47 -2.77
N LEU A 74 20.58 3.32 -3.24
CA LEU A 74 20.06 2.26 -2.36
C LEU A 74 21.17 1.49 -1.62
N LEU A 75 22.29 1.22 -2.28
CA LEU A 75 23.37 0.42 -1.71
C LEU A 75 24.22 1.20 -0.71
N LEU A 76 24.30 2.52 -0.84
CA LEU A 76 25.13 3.37 0.03
C LEU A 76 24.79 3.23 1.54
N PRO A 77 23.53 3.34 2.01
CA PRO A 77 23.21 3.14 3.42
C PRO A 77 23.46 1.69 3.87
N ILE A 78 23.21 0.69 3.01
CA ILE A 78 23.44 -0.73 3.33
C ILE A 78 24.94 -0.99 3.51
N ALA A 79 25.77 -0.45 2.61
CA ALA A 79 27.22 -0.53 2.70
C ALA A 79 27.74 0.21 3.94
N GLY A 80 27.16 1.36 4.28
CA GLY A 80 27.49 2.10 5.51
C GLY A 80 27.16 1.33 6.78
N MET A 81 25.99 0.69 6.84
CA MET A 81 25.61 -0.20 7.93
C MET A 81 26.55 -1.40 8.04
N LEU A 82 26.87 -2.05 6.92
CA LEU A 82 27.80 -3.17 6.89
C LEU A 82 29.20 -2.75 7.35
N TYR A 83 29.69 -1.59 6.91
CA TYR A 83 30.96 -1.03 7.37
C TYR A 83 30.96 -0.74 8.88
N PHE A 84 29.85 -0.22 9.41
CA PHE A 84 29.70 0.07 10.83
C PHE A 84 29.84 -1.19 11.71
N THR A 85 29.33 -2.34 11.27
CA THR A 85 29.40 -3.58 12.07
C THR A 85 30.80 -4.16 12.23
N PHE A 86 31.72 -3.82 11.33
CA PHE A 86 33.13 -4.24 11.44
C PHE A 86 34.00 -3.25 12.21
N ARG A 87 33.49 -2.08 12.60
CA ARG A 87 34.29 -1.05 13.27
C ARG A 87 34.45 -1.36 14.75
N SER A 88 35.68 -1.37 15.26
CA SER A 88 35.94 -1.43 16.70
C SER A 88 35.80 -0.06 17.37
N ALA A 89 35.33 -0.05 18.63
CA ALA A 89 35.24 1.17 19.46
C ALA A 89 36.61 1.82 19.74
N THR A 90 37.69 1.03 19.73
CA THR A 90 39.07 1.48 19.95
C THR A 90 39.81 1.84 18.65
N GLY A 91 39.11 1.77 17.51
CA GLY A 91 39.70 1.92 16.17
C GLY A 91 40.13 0.58 15.55
N GLY A 92 40.12 0.52 14.22
CA GLY A 92 40.40 -0.70 13.46
C GLY A 92 39.15 -1.54 13.17
N PHE A 93 39.38 -2.73 12.59
CA PHE A 93 38.33 -3.68 12.22
C PHE A 93 38.29 -4.87 13.18
N THR A 94 37.08 -5.27 13.59
CA THR A 94 36.83 -6.47 14.40
C THR A 94 35.66 -7.29 13.83
N VAL A 95 35.66 -8.59 14.11
CA VAL A 95 34.58 -9.53 13.77
C VAL A 95 33.85 -10.00 15.05
N ASP A 96 34.27 -9.53 16.23
CA ASP A 96 33.76 -9.99 17.52
C ASP A 96 32.24 -9.73 17.67
N HIS A 97 31.74 -8.64 17.09
CA HIS A 97 30.31 -8.32 17.06
C HIS A 97 29.47 -9.37 16.32
N TRP A 98 30.03 -10.00 15.28
CA TRP A 98 29.37 -11.08 14.55
C TRP A 98 29.44 -12.41 15.31
N LEU A 99 30.53 -12.65 16.04
CA LEU A 99 30.69 -13.84 16.88
C LEU A 99 29.76 -13.79 18.10
N ALA A 100 29.47 -12.60 18.63
CA ALA A 100 28.53 -12.39 19.73
C ALA A 100 27.10 -12.83 19.40
N LEU A 101 26.71 -12.92 18.12
CA LEU A 101 25.40 -13.45 17.70
C LEU A 101 25.28 -14.97 17.87
N LEU A 102 26.41 -15.68 17.94
CA LEU A 102 26.43 -17.14 18.14
C LEU A 102 26.25 -17.51 19.61
N ASP A 103 26.39 -16.55 20.53
CA ASP A 103 26.12 -16.76 21.95
C ASP A 103 24.61 -16.69 22.23
N ALA A 104 23.94 -17.83 22.11
CA ALA A 104 22.49 -17.99 22.25
C ALA A 104 21.97 -17.78 23.69
N SER A 105 22.85 -17.48 24.66
CA SER A 105 22.49 -17.37 26.08
C SER A 105 22.14 -15.94 26.54
N GLY A 106 22.34 -14.93 25.69
CA GLY A 106 22.18 -13.52 26.04
C GLY A 106 20.73 -13.01 26.07
N PHE A 107 20.48 -11.99 26.91
CA PHE A 107 19.22 -11.23 27.00
C PHE A 107 18.68 -10.79 25.61
N SER A 108 19.57 -10.39 24.70
CA SER A 108 19.24 -9.98 23.34
C SER A 108 18.54 -11.08 22.53
N PHE A 109 18.90 -12.35 22.73
CA PHE A 109 18.30 -13.47 22.01
C PHE A 109 16.87 -13.74 22.48
N MET A 110 16.62 -13.66 23.79
CA MET A 110 15.27 -13.86 24.35
C MET A 110 14.31 -12.76 23.90
N THR A 111 14.73 -11.49 23.95
CA THR A 111 13.88 -10.38 23.48
C THR A 111 13.63 -10.44 21.97
N LEU A 112 14.64 -10.83 21.17
CA LEU A 112 14.50 -10.95 19.73
C LEU A 112 13.55 -12.10 19.34
N SER A 113 13.69 -13.26 19.98
CA SER A 113 12.83 -14.41 19.72
C SER A 113 11.38 -14.16 20.12
N GLU A 114 11.14 -13.51 21.26
CA GLU A 114 9.80 -13.08 21.67
C GLU A 114 9.20 -12.08 20.67
N GLY A 115 9.97 -11.06 20.28
CA GLY A 115 9.55 -10.07 19.30
C GLY A 115 9.20 -10.69 17.95
N LEU A 116 10.00 -11.64 17.48
CA LEU A 116 9.78 -12.38 16.24
C LEU A 116 8.49 -13.21 16.29
N LEU A 117 8.28 -13.98 17.35
CA LEU A 117 7.07 -14.80 17.54
C LEU A 117 5.82 -13.93 17.61
N ASN A 118 5.87 -12.83 18.38
CA ASN A 118 4.77 -11.88 18.47
C ASN A 118 4.46 -11.24 17.12
N SER A 119 5.48 -10.84 16.35
CA SER A 119 5.28 -10.29 15.00
C SER A 119 4.66 -11.32 14.04
N LEU A 120 5.10 -12.57 14.06
CA LEU A 120 4.50 -13.63 13.25
C LEU A 120 3.05 -13.92 13.65
N MET A 121 2.77 -13.95 14.96
CA MET A 121 1.41 -14.09 15.48
C MET A 121 0.53 -12.91 15.01
N LEU A 122 1.03 -11.68 15.10
CA LEU A 122 0.31 -10.48 14.67
C LEU A 122 0.00 -10.51 13.17
N VAL A 123 0.96 -10.91 12.33
CA VAL A 123 0.71 -11.13 10.90
C VAL A 123 -0.41 -12.15 10.72
N ALA A 124 -0.29 -13.34 11.31
CA ALA A 124 -1.27 -14.41 11.11
C ALA A 124 -2.68 -14.00 11.53
N VAL A 125 -2.83 -13.34 12.68
CA VAL A 125 -4.12 -12.88 13.19
C VAL A 125 -4.68 -11.74 12.32
N THR A 126 -3.84 -10.79 11.89
CA THR A 126 -4.27 -9.69 11.02
C THR A 126 -4.77 -10.22 9.68
N LEU A 127 -4.02 -11.13 9.04
CA LEU A 127 -4.42 -11.76 7.78
C LEU A 127 -5.71 -12.60 7.95
N ALA A 128 -5.87 -13.28 9.09
CA ALA A 128 -7.09 -14.02 9.37
C ALA A 128 -8.31 -13.08 9.47
N ILE A 129 -8.18 -11.94 10.17
CA ILE A 129 -9.23 -10.92 10.25
C ILE A 129 -9.55 -10.37 8.85
N GLU A 130 -8.54 -10.05 8.06
CA GLU A 130 -8.74 -9.51 6.72
C GLU A 130 -9.44 -10.52 5.81
N LEU A 131 -8.98 -11.77 5.79
CA LEU A 131 -9.51 -12.82 4.91
C LEU A 131 -10.93 -13.27 5.31
N MET A 132 -11.22 -13.35 6.60
CA MET A 132 -12.50 -13.87 7.10
C MET A 132 -13.57 -12.79 7.23
N LEU A 133 -13.18 -11.54 7.50
CA LEU A 133 -14.12 -10.46 7.78
C LEU A 133 -14.05 -9.33 6.75
N VAL A 134 -12.87 -8.71 6.58
CA VAL A 134 -12.74 -7.48 5.78
C VAL A 134 -13.02 -7.73 4.31
N ILE A 135 -12.38 -8.76 3.72
CA ILE A 135 -12.49 -9.06 2.29
C ILE A 135 -13.91 -9.52 1.93
N PRO A 136 -14.54 -10.49 2.63
CA PRO A 136 -15.90 -10.91 2.31
C PRO A 136 -16.92 -9.77 2.48
N ALA A 137 -16.77 -8.94 3.53
CA ALA A 137 -17.63 -7.77 3.73
C ALA A 137 -17.45 -6.73 2.60
N PHE A 138 -16.19 -6.50 2.21
CA PHE A 138 -15.87 -5.58 1.12
C PHE A 138 -16.48 -6.01 -0.21
N VAL A 139 -16.32 -7.28 -0.57
CA VAL A 139 -16.89 -7.87 -1.79
C VAL A 139 -18.41 -7.82 -1.77
N LEU A 140 -19.04 -8.19 -0.64
CA LEU A 140 -20.49 -8.16 -0.46
C LEU A 140 -21.06 -6.76 -0.75
N ILE A 141 -20.50 -5.73 -0.11
CA ILE A 141 -21.00 -4.36 -0.26
C ILE A 141 -20.69 -3.82 -1.66
N SER A 142 -19.52 -4.13 -2.22
CA SER A 142 -19.14 -3.69 -3.56
C SER A 142 -20.07 -4.24 -4.65
N VAL A 143 -20.52 -5.49 -4.50
CA VAL A 143 -21.38 -6.17 -5.48
C VAL A 143 -22.86 -5.85 -5.25
N ARG A 144 -23.35 -5.97 -4.00
CA ARG A 144 -24.79 -5.92 -3.69
C ARG A 144 -25.29 -4.52 -3.32
N PHE A 145 -24.41 -3.67 -2.78
CA PHE A 145 -24.78 -2.34 -2.27
C PHE A 145 -23.94 -1.23 -2.93
N PRO A 146 -24.10 -0.99 -4.25
CA PRO A 146 -23.25 -0.07 -5.01
C PRO A 146 -23.30 1.38 -4.51
N ARG A 147 -24.42 1.80 -3.88
CA ARG A 147 -24.53 3.12 -3.25
C ARG A 147 -23.63 3.26 -2.03
N LEU A 148 -23.45 2.18 -1.26
CA LEU A 148 -22.60 2.15 -0.08
C LEU A 148 -21.11 1.95 -0.42
N ASN A 149 -20.81 1.40 -1.60
CA ASN A 149 -19.44 1.19 -2.06
C ASN A 149 -18.58 2.48 -2.02
N ARG A 150 -19.16 3.64 -2.37
CA ARG A 150 -18.47 4.93 -2.28
C ARG A 150 -18.09 5.26 -0.82
N ALA A 151 -19.04 5.12 0.10
CA ALA A 151 -18.80 5.40 1.51
C ALA A 151 -17.77 4.43 2.11
N MET A 152 -17.87 3.14 1.76
CA MET A 152 -16.88 2.17 2.23
C MET A 152 -15.48 2.46 1.68
N GLY A 153 -15.36 2.87 0.42
CA GLY A 153 -14.06 3.31 -0.12
C GLY A 153 -13.46 4.45 0.69
N VAL A 154 -14.27 5.44 1.07
CA VAL A 154 -13.82 6.53 1.94
C VAL A 154 -13.37 6.00 3.31
N ILE A 155 -14.17 5.13 3.95
CA ILE A 155 -13.85 4.57 5.28
C ILE A 155 -12.57 3.73 5.24
N MET A 156 -12.38 2.90 4.21
CA MET A 156 -11.19 2.05 4.07
C MET A 156 -9.94 2.84 3.70
N LEU A 157 -10.09 3.96 3.00
CA LEU A 157 -8.97 4.84 2.66
C LEU A 157 -8.64 5.83 3.77
N LEU A 158 -9.59 6.13 4.67
CA LEU A 158 -9.42 7.07 5.78
C LEU A 158 -8.12 6.87 6.59
N PRO A 159 -7.69 5.63 6.92
CA PRO A 159 -6.49 5.42 7.73
C PRO A 159 -5.22 6.02 7.14
N ILE A 160 -5.10 6.12 5.80
CA ILE A 160 -3.90 6.69 5.18
C ILE A 160 -3.80 8.21 5.36
N ALA A 161 -4.94 8.88 5.57
CA ALA A 161 -4.98 10.32 5.82
C ALA A 161 -4.67 10.67 7.28
N ILE A 162 -4.81 9.71 8.18
CA ILE A 162 -4.60 9.88 9.61
C ILE A 162 -3.19 9.40 9.97
N PRO A 163 -2.32 10.25 10.53
CA PRO A 163 -1.03 9.82 11.05
C PRO A 163 -1.18 8.67 12.06
N ALA A 164 -0.28 7.69 12.00
CA ALA A 164 -0.35 6.47 12.84
C ALA A 164 -0.47 6.78 14.35
N ILE A 165 0.22 7.80 14.84
CA ILE A 165 0.14 8.23 16.25
C ILE A 165 -1.28 8.65 16.64
N ILE A 166 -1.96 9.42 15.78
CA ILE A 166 -3.33 9.87 16.04
C ILE A 166 -4.31 8.69 16.01
N LEU A 167 -4.11 7.78 15.05
CA LEU A 167 -4.89 6.56 14.91
C LEU A 167 -4.78 5.70 16.18
N VAL A 168 -3.58 5.58 16.76
CA VAL A 168 -3.35 4.85 18.02
C VAL A 168 -4.10 5.49 19.18
N VAL A 169 -3.95 6.80 19.37
CA VAL A 169 -4.61 7.50 20.48
C VAL A 169 -6.12 7.39 20.36
N GLY A 170 -6.67 7.47 19.15
CA GLY A 170 -8.09 7.30 18.88
C GLY A 170 -8.60 5.87 19.10
N LEU A 171 -7.78 4.86 18.79
CA LEU A 171 -8.15 3.44 18.95
C LEU A 171 -7.88 2.88 20.33
N ALA A 172 -7.00 3.49 21.13
CA ALA A 172 -6.59 2.97 22.43
C ALA A 172 -7.77 2.62 23.37
N PRO A 173 -8.84 3.45 23.48
CA PRO A 173 -10.01 3.10 24.30
C PRO A 173 -10.75 1.87 23.77
N ALA A 174 -10.90 1.75 22.45
CA ALA A 174 -11.54 0.60 21.83
C ALA A 174 -10.72 -0.68 22.04
N LEU A 175 -9.40 -0.61 21.88
CA LEU A 175 -8.49 -1.72 22.11
C LEU A 175 -8.49 -2.15 23.59
N ALA A 176 -8.53 -1.21 24.53
CA ALA A 176 -8.66 -1.50 25.96
C ALA A 176 -9.97 -2.23 26.26
N PHE A 177 -11.09 -1.75 25.72
CA PHE A 177 -12.38 -2.43 25.86
C PHE A 177 -12.34 -3.88 25.34
N PHE A 178 -11.73 -4.13 24.17
CA PHE A 178 -11.56 -5.50 23.67
C PHE A 178 -10.62 -6.34 24.53
N ALA A 179 -9.57 -5.74 25.07
CA ALA A 179 -8.64 -6.40 25.99
C ALA A 179 -9.30 -6.81 27.31
N ASP A 180 -10.27 -6.03 27.81
CA ASP A 180 -11.02 -6.38 29.02
C ASP A 180 -11.92 -7.61 28.82
N ILE A 181 -12.43 -7.81 27.59
CA ILE A 181 -13.32 -8.94 27.27
C ILE A 181 -12.52 -10.22 26.99
N VAL A 182 -11.44 -10.12 26.22
CA VAL A 182 -10.74 -11.29 25.64
C VAL A 182 -9.36 -11.51 26.27
N GLY A 183 -8.95 -10.62 27.16
CA GLY A 183 -7.68 -10.67 27.89
C GLY A 183 -6.61 -9.75 27.28
N PRO A 184 -5.78 -9.09 28.11
CA PRO A 184 -4.76 -8.16 27.65
C PRO A 184 -3.55 -8.90 27.06
N ASN A 185 -3.61 -9.21 25.77
CA ASN A 185 -2.56 -9.93 25.07
C ASN A 185 -2.15 -9.19 23.78
N THR A 186 -0.93 -9.45 23.30
CA THR A 186 -0.31 -8.79 22.16
C THR A 186 -1.16 -8.87 20.90
N TRP A 187 -1.95 -9.94 20.73
CA TRP A 187 -2.82 -10.12 19.55
C TRP A 187 -3.86 -9.00 19.37
N THR A 188 -4.23 -8.26 20.43
CA THR A 188 -5.15 -7.12 20.32
C THR A 188 -4.64 -6.03 19.36
N LEU A 189 -3.32 -5.92 19.17
CA LEU A 189 -2.72 -5.02 18.19
C LEU A 189 -3.09 -5.39 16.74
N ALA A 190 -3.42 -6.65 16.47
CA ALA A 190 -3.85 -7.08 15.14
C ALA A 190 -5.10 -6.32 14.65
N LEU A 191 -5.96 -5.84 15.56
CA LEU A 191 -7.11 -5.02 15.21
C LEU A 191 -6.68 -3.64 14.67
N ALA A 192 -5.71 -3.00 15.33
CA ALA A 192 -5.15 -1.73 14.87
C ALA A 192 -4.41 -1.90 13.53
N TYR A 193 -3.70 -3.01 13.38
CA TYR A 193 -3.00 -3.35 12.15
C TYR A 193 -3.94 -3.65 10.98
N GLY A 194 -5.05 -4.33 11.24
CA GLY A 194 -6.10 -4.52 10.24
C GLY A 194 -6.62 -3.19 9.72
N ILE A 195 -6.85 -2.20 10.61
CA ILE A 195 -7.26 -0.84 10.23
C ILE A 195 -6.16 -0.15 9.40
N LEU A 196 -4.90 -0.25 9.81
CA LEU A 196 -3.77 0.33 9.10
C LEU A 196 -3.62 -0.23 7.67
N ALA A 197 -3.93 -1.51 7.48
CA ALA A 197 -3.79 -2.20 6.20
C ALA A 197 -5.01 -2.08 5.26
N LEU A 198 -6.17 -1.63 5.76
CA LEU A 198 -7.39 -1.40 4.97
C LEU A 198 -7.18 -0.67 3.62
N PRO A 199 -6.44 0.45 3.53
CA PRO A 199 -6.31 1.16 2.26
C PRO A 199 -5.66 0.28 1.19
N PHE A 200 -4.70 -0.57 1.57
CA PHE A 200 -3.98 -1.45 0.64
C PHE A 200 -4.84 -2.62 0.18
N VAL A 201 -5.63 -3.20 1.09
CA VAL A 201 -6.64 -4.22 0.75
C VAL A 201 -7.66 -3.64 -0.22
N TYR A 202 -8.17 -2.44 0.08
CA TYR A 202 -9.15 -1.75 -0.76
C TYR A 202 -8.61 -1.46 -2.16
N THR A 203 -7.44 -0.81 -2.29
CA THR A 203 -6.90 -0.43 -3.60
C THR A 203 -6.63 -1.65 -4.48
N THR A 204 -6.11 -2.72 -3.89
CA THR A 204 -5.78 -3.94 -4.62
C THR A 204 -7.05 -4.65 -5.10
N ILE A 205 -7.98 -4.94 -4.19
CA ILE A 205 -9.18 -5.73 -4.53
C ILE A 205 -10.19 -4.92 -5.36
N SER A 206 -10.34 -3.62 -5.09
CA SER A 206 -11.26 -2.77 -5.86
C SER A 206 -10.86 -2.66 -7.34
N SER A 207 -9.56 -2.75 -7.65
CA SER A 207 -9.07 -2.74 -9.03
C SER A 207 -9.54 -3.98 -9.81
N ASP A 208 -9.42 -5.18 -9.22
CA ASP A 208 -9.87 -6.44 -9.85
C ASP A 208 -11.40 -6.53 -9.91
N LEU A 209 -12.11 -6.12 -8.86
CA LEU A 209 -13.58 -6.16 -8.84
C LEU A 209 -14.18 -5.31 -9.97
N ARG A 210 -13.54 -4.18 -10.31
CA ARG A 210 -13.93 -3.32 -11.42
C ARG A 210 -13.43 -3.85 -12.78
N GLY A 211 -12.21 -4.38 -12.84
CA GLY A 211 -11.63 -4.89 -14.08
C GLY A 211 -12.30 -6.17 -14.61
N LEU A 212 -12.84 -7.00 -13.72
CA LEU A 212 -13.49 -8.27 -14.07
C LEU A 212 -15.02 -8.17 -14.17
N ASP A 213 -15.59 -6.97 -14.01
CA ASP A 213 -17.05 -6.76 -13.92
C ASP A 213 -17.75 -7.76 -12.99
N CYS A 214 -17.15 -8.00 -11.81
CA CYS A 214 -17.60 -9.01 -10.85
C CYS A 214 -19.08 -8.86 -10.44
N ARG A 215 -19.62 -7.65 -10.54
CA ARG A 215 -21.05 -7.39 -10.34
C ARG A 215 -21.92 -8.09 -11.37
N THR A 216 -21.55 -8.03 -12.64
CA THR A 216 -22.26 -8.68 -13.74
C THR A 216 -22.17 -10.20 -13.59
N LEU A 217 -21.00 -10.72 -13.21
CA LEU A 217 -20.82 -12.15 -12.91
C LEU A 217 -21.73 -12.62 -11.78
N ALA A 218 -21.85 -11.83 -10.70
CA ALA A 218 -22.75 -12.15 -9.60
C ALA A 218 -24.23 -12.13 -10.01
N GLN A 219 -24.66 -11.16 -10.83
CA GLN A 219 -26.04 -11.09 -11.34
C GLN A 219 -26.37 -12.26 -12.28
N ALA A 220 -25.42 -12.70 -13.10
CA ALA A 220 -25.57 -13.88 -13.94
C ALA A 220 -25.72 -15.15 -13.08
N ALA A 221 -24.88 -15.32 -12.05
CA ALA A 221 -24.95 -16.45 -11.14
C ALA A 221 -26.29 -16.52 -10.39
N GLU A 222 -26.78 -15.38 -9.88
CA GLU A 222 -28.10 -15.29 -9.23
C GLU A 222 -29.23 -15.63 -10.22
N SER A 223 -29.12 -15.24 -11.50
CA SER A 223 -30.11 -15.58 -12.54
C SER A 223 -30.13 -17.08 -12.86
N LEU A 224 -29.02 -17.79 -12.67
CA LEU A 224 -28.93 -19.25 -12.75
C LEU A 224 -29.38 -19.95 -11.44
N GLY A 225 -29.86 -19.20 -10.45
CA GLY A 225 -30.35 -19.75 -9.17
C GLY A 225 -29.24 -20.03 -8.15
N ALA A 226 -28.02 -19.53 -8.36
CA ALA A 226 -26.96 -19.65 -7.35
C ALA A 226 -27.24 -18.73 -6.16
N GLY A 227 -27.15 -19.26 -4.93
CA GLY A 227 -27.22 -18.47 -3.72
C GLY A 227 -26.00 -17.55 -3.53
N TRP A 228 -26.12 -16.55 -2.65
CA TRP A 228 -25.04 -15.60 -2.38
C TRP A 228 -23.75 -16.27 -1.91
N LEU A 229 -23.84 -17.19 -0.95
CA LEU A 229 -22.64 -17.84 -0.41
C LEU A 229 -21.89 -18.62 -1.49
N ARG A 230 -22.62 -19.34 -2.36
CA ARG A 230 -22.07 -20.05 -3.51
C ARG A 230 -21.44 -19.10 -4.53
N THR A 231 -22.12 -17.99 -4.83
CA THR A 231 -21.59 -16.95 -5.74
C THR A 231 -20.30 -16.34 -5.20
N LEU A 232 -20.24 -16.10 -3.89
CA LEU A 232 -19.06 -15.56 -3.22
C LEU A 232 -17.89 -16.55 -3.27
N THR A 233 -18.08 -17.79 -2.81
CA THR A 233 -16.99 -18.78 -2.67
C THR A 233 -16.55 -19.41 -3.99
N ASP A 234 -17.48 -19.68 -4.90
CA ASP A 234 -17.20 -20.49 -6.09
C ASP A 234 -16.88 -19.62 -7.31
N ILE A 235 -17.29 -18.35 -7.30
CA ILE A 235 -17.14 -17.44 -8.43
C ILE A 235 -16.28 -16.23 -8.05
N LEU A 236 -16.71 -15.43 -7.07
CA LEU A 236 -16.06 -14.14 -6.78
C LEU A 236 -14.66 -14.31 -6.17
N LEU A 237 -14.52 -15.09 -5.09
CA LEU A 237 -13.23 -15.32 -4.41
C LEU A 237 -12.16 -15.90 -5.36
N PRO A 238 -12.46 -16.95 -6.16
CA PRO A 238 -11.52 -17.49 -7.13
C PRO A 238 -11.11 -16.48 -8.21
N CYS A 239 -12.02 -15.60 -8.63
CA CYS A 239 -11.71 -14.54 -9.60
C CYS A 239 -10.71 -13.52 -9.02
N ILE A 240 -10.92 -13.06 -7.78
CA ILE A 240 -10.05 -12.05 -7.14
C ILE A 240 -8.88 -12.64 -6.35
N ARG A 241 -8.66 -13.96 -6.41
CA ARG A 241 -7.63 -14.65 -5.61
C ARG A 241 -6.23 -14.05 -5.76
N ARG A 242 -5.90 -13.55 -6.96
CA ARG A 242 -4.60 -12.95 -7.25
C ARG A 242 -4.43 -11.61 -6.52
N SER A 243 -5.47 -10.79 -6.50
CA SER A 243 -5.51 -9.57 -5.69
C SER A 243 -5.48 -9.86 -4.20
N ILE A 244 -6.20 -10.88 -3.73
CA ILE A 244 -6.14 -11.28 -2.31
C ILE A 244 -4.70 -11.63 -1.92
N ILE A 245 -4.03 -12.52 -2.66
CA ILE A 245 -2.64 -12.89 -2.37
C ILE A 245 -1.74 -11.65 -2.39
N SER A 246 -1.90 -10.78 -3.39
CA SER A 246 -1.10 -9.55 -3.50
C SER A 246 -1.32 -8.60 -2.33
N SER A 247 -2.57 -8.41 -1.88
CA SER A 247 -2.87 -7.57 -0.73
C SER A 247 -2.36 -8.17 0.57
N MET A 248 -2.50 -9.49 0.79
CA MET A 248 -2.00 -10.16 2.00
C MET A 248 -0.47 -10.02 2.13
N LEU A 249 0.27 -10.04 1.01
CA LEU A 249 1.71 -9.81 1.01
C LEU A 249 2.06 -8.38 1.41
N ILE A 250 1.30 -7.40 0.91
CA ILE A 250 1.47 -6.00 1.29
C ILE A 250 1.13 -5.81 2.77
N THR A 251 0.01 -6.37 3.26
CA THR A 251 -0.36 -6.34 4.68
C THR A 251 0.75 -6.93 5.54
N THR A 252 1.31 -8.08 5.16
CA THR A 252 2.40 -8.72 5.90
C THR A 252 3.63 -7.82 5.97
N ALA A 253 4.01 -7.19 4.86
CA ALA A 253 5.13 -6.24 4.84
C ALA A 253 4.89 -5.04 5.76
N ILE A 254 3.66 -4.50 5.78
CA ILE A 254 3.28 -3.38 6.65
C ILE A 254 3.34 -3.79 8.11
N VAL A 255 2.74 -4.93 8.47
CA VAL A 255 2.67 -5.40 9.86
C VAL A 255 4.05 -5.75 10.42
N LEU A 256 4.92 -6.37 9.61
CA LEU A 256 6.30 -6.67 10.03
C LEU A 256 7.17 -5.42 10.15
N GLY A 257 6.87 -4.38 9.37
CA GLY A 257 7.55 -3.08 9.40
C GLY A 257 6.97 -2.10 10.42
N GLU A 258 5.90 -2.46 11.11
CA GLU A 258 5.21 -1.57 12.04
C GLU A 258 6.00 -1.43 13.35
N PHE A 259 6.30 -0.19 13.71
CA PHE A 259 6.98 0.15 14.96
C PHE A 259 6.18 1.12 15.84
N THR A 260 5.45 2.05 15.23
CA THR A 260 4.84 3.20 15.91
C THR A 260 3.73 2.75 16.85
N ILE A 261 2.79 1.94 16.37
CA ILE A 261 1.67 1.42 17.16
C ILE A 261 2.19 0.49 18.24
N ALA A 262 3.09 -0.43 17.90
CA ALA A 262 3.71 -1.34 18.86
C ALA A 262 4.44 -0.60 20.00
N SER A 263 5.22 0.44 19.66
CA SER A 263 5.96 1.24 20.63
C SER A 263 5.03 2.07 21.52
N LEU A 264 3.97 2.66 20.95
CA LEU A 264 3.03 3.49 21.72
C LEU A 264 2.17 2.67 22.68
N LEU A 265 1.81 1.44 22.31
CA LEU A 265 1.08 0.51 23.19
C LEU A 265 2.01 -0.33 24.08
N ASN A 266 3.31 -0.06 24.06
CA ASN A 266 4.33 -0.77 24.84
C ASN A 266 4.25 -2.30 24.68
N ARG A 267 4.25 -2.76 23.42
CA ARG A 267 4.24 -4.19 23.08
C ARG A 267 5.55 -4.63 22.45
N THR A 268 5.97 -5.84 22.79
CA THR A 268 7.15 -6.50 22.22
C THR A 268 6.82 -7.07 20.85
N THR A 269 7.41 -6.48 19.80
CA THR A 269 7.36 -6.92 18.41
C THR A 269 8.79 -6.95 17.88
N LEU A 270 9.02 -7.52 16.70
CA LEU A 270 10.36 -7.57 16.10
C LEU A 270 11.00 -6.16 16.04
N GLN A 271 10.26 -5.14 15.59
CA GLN A 271 10.77 -3.78 15.48
C GLN A 271 11.09 -3.15 16.85
N THR A 272 10.18 -3.29 17.83
CA THR A 272 10.41 -2.72 19.17
C THR A 272 11.50 -3.48 19.93
N ALA A 273 11.64 -4.79 19.70
CA ALA A 273 12.73 -5.61 20.23
C ALA A 273 14.09 -5.16 19.68
N LEU A 274 14.22 -4.94 18.36
CA LEU A 274 15.46 -4.43 17.75
C LEU A 274 15.87 -3.08 18.34
N ILE A 275 14.93 -2.15 18.49
CA ILE A 275 15.21 -0.84 19.11
C ILE A 275 15.58 -0.97 20.59
N SER A 276 14.95 -1.90 21.32
CA SER A 276 15.32 -2.19 22.71
C SER A 276 16.76 -2.71 22.81
N ILE A 277 17.14 -3.63 21.92
CA ILE A 277 18.50 -4.18 21.84
C ILE A 277 19.51 -3.09 21.46
N SER A 278 19.17 -2.18 20.53
CA SER A 278 20.05 -1.07 20.14
C SER A 278 20.46 -0.18 21.31
N LYS A 279 19.66 -0.10 22.38
CA LYS A 279 20.00 0.69 23.58
C LYS A 279 21.09 0.05 24.42
N THR A 280 21.27 -1.26 24.32
CA THR A 280 22.28 -2.03 25.05
C THR A 280 23.50 -2.31 24.17
N ASP A 281 23.26 -2.77 22.93
CA ASP A 281 24.30 -3.05 21.95
C ASP A 281 23.82 -2.64 20.54
N VAL A 282 24.36 -1.51 20.08
CA VAL A 282 24.04 -0.95 18.76
C VAL A 282 24.52 -1.87 17.63
N TYR A 283 25.67 -2.54 17.81
CA TYR A 283 26.26 -3.38 16.76
C TYR A 283 25.40 -4.61 16.49
N LEU A 284 24.93 -5.28 17.55
CA LEU A 284 24.04 -6.44 17.42
C LEU A 284 22.75 -6.09 16.67
N SER A 285 22.11 -4.97 17.01
CA SER A 285 20.87 -4.57 16.36
C SER A 285 21.05 -4.26 14.87
N VAL A 286 22.15 -3.59 14.50
CA VAL A 286 22.48 -3.33 13.09
C VAL A 286 22.72 -4.64 12.32
N ILE A 287 23.46 -5.59 12.90
CA ILE A 287 23.71 -6.87 12.25
C ILE A 287 22.40 -7.64 12.04
N VAL A 288 21.54 -7.75 13.06
CA VAL A 288 20.25 -8.45 12.93
C VAL A 288 19.38 -7.76 11.88
N THR A 289 19.36 -6.43 11.84
CA THR A 289 18.63 -5.66 10.81
C THR A 289 19.15 -5.98 9.40
N LEU A 290 20.46 -6.09 9.21
CA LEU A 290 21.06 -6.50 7.93
C LEU A 290 20.68 -7.93 7.54
N ILE A 291 20.66 -8.87 8.50
CA ILE A 291 20.25 -10.26 8.27
C ILE A 291 18.77 -10.33 7.86
N VAL A 292 17.89 -9.61 8.58
CA VAL A 292 16.46 -9.53 8.25
C VAL A 292 16.26 -8.91 6.87
N LEU A 293 16.94 -7.79 6.57
CA LEU A 293 16.90 -7.15 5.26
C LEU A 293 17.32 -8.11 4.14
N LEU A 294 18.44 -8.82 4.32
CA LEU A 294 18.93 -9.80 3.35
C LEU A 294 17.91 -10.92 3.14
N CYS A 295 17.34 -11.46 4.23
CA CYS A 295 16.33 -12.51 4.18
C CYS A 295 15.06 -12.05 3.44
N THR A 296 14.60 -10.82 3.69
CA THR A 296 13.47 -10.21 2.98
C THR A 296 13.76 -10.02 1.50
N LEU A 297 14.95 -9.53 1.14
CA LEU A 297 15.36 -9.36 -0.27
C LEU A 297 15.44 -10.70 -1.00
N VAL A 298 15.99 -11.74 -0.36
CA VAL A 298 16.04 -13.10 -0.92
C VAL A 298 14.64 -13.65 -1.12
N THR A 299 13.77 -13.51 -0.13
CA THR A 299 12.36 -13.95 -0.23
C THR A 299 11.65 -13.25 -1.38
N LEU A 300 11.80 -11.93 -1.50
CA LEU A 300 11.24 -11.14 -2.60
C LEU A 300 11.80 -11.59 -3.96
N PHE A 301 13.11 -11.85 -4.04
CA PHE A 301 13.76 -12.32 -5.26
C PHE A 301 13.23 -13.69 -5.71
N ILE A 302 13.05 -14.63 -4.77
CA ILE A 302 12.45 -15.94 -5.03
C ILE A 302 11.02 -15.78 -5.56
N MET A 303 10.21 -14.93 -4.93
CA MET A 303 8.83 -14.66 -5.38
C MET A 303 8.78 -14.03 -6.77
N ALA A 304 9.67 -13.08 -7.05
CA ALA A 304 9.74 -12.40 -8.35
C ALA A 304 10.18 -13.35 -9.47
N THR A 305 11.10 -14.29 -9.18
CA THR A 305 11.60 -15.25 -10.18
C THR A 305 10.69 -16.47 -10.35
N GLY A 306 9.95 -16.87 -9.32
CA GLY A 306 9.04 -18.01 -9.36
C GLY A 306 7.73 -17.76 -10.14
N ASN A 307 7.32 -16.50 -10.33
CA ASN A 307 6.01 -16.18 -10.94
C ASN A 307 6.05 -15.96 -12.46
N ARG A 308 6.99 -16.59 -13.19
CA ARG A 308 6.99 -16.51 -14.66
C ARG A 308 5.78 -17.28 -15.20
N PRO A 309 4.78 -16.63 -15.82
CA PRO A 309 3.65 -17.33 -16.37
C PRO A 309 4.15 -18.28 -17.45
N SER A 310 3.91 -19.58 -17.26
CA SER A 310 4.09 -20.57 -18.32
C SER A 310 3.17 -20.17 -19.46
N ARG A 311 3.76 -19.51 -20.45
CA ARG A 311 3.09 -19.19 -21.72
C ARG A 311 2.83 -20.53 -22.39
N LYS A 312 1.66 -21.11 -22.13
CA LYS A 312 1.13 -22.20 -22.94
C LYS A 312 0.72 -21.58 -24.27
N GLU A 313 1.65 -21.58 -25.22
CA GLU A 313 1.35 -21.41 -26.64
C GLU A 313 0.56 -22.65 -27.07
N SER A 314 -0.66 -22.42 -27.56
CA SER A 314 -1.49 -23.37 -28.30
C SER A 314 -1.44 -23.04 -29.78
#